data_AF-A0A1C7LS80-F1
#
_entry.id   AF-A0A1C7LS80-F1
#
_cell.length_a   1.000
_cell.length_b   1.000
_cell.length_c   1.000
_cell.angle_alpha   90.00
_cell.angle_beta   90.00
_cell.angle_gamma   90.00
#
_symmetry.space_group_name_H-M   'P 1'
#
loop_
_entity.id
_entity.type
_entity.pdbx_description
1 polymer ?
#
loop_
_entity_poly.entity_id
_entity_poly.type
_entity_poly.pdbx_seq_one_letter_code
_entity_poly.pdbx_strand_id
1 'polypeptide(L)' 'MSTGNTDTKHYWKLTKHIFRYGHMNRDDQFNGAHTINEAIRAEGFVEVIRFFTRIILNADETEWLD' A
#
# COMPACT_ATOMS: atom_id res chain seq x y z
N MET A 1 11.97 2.92 0.45
CA MET A 1 10.92 3.96 0.42
C MET A 1 10.99 4.63 -0.93
N SER A 2 9.88 4.65 -1.68
CA SER A 2 9.77 5.47 -2.89
C SER A 2 10.11 6.93 -2.57
N THR A 3 10.78 7.60 -3.49
CA THR A 3 11.08 9.04 -3.47
C THR A 3 9.82 9.90 -3.62
N GLY A 4 8.66 9.31 -3.97
CA GLY A 4 7.36 9.98 -3.96
C GLY A 4 6.73 9.97 -2.56
N ASN A 5 6.76 11.10 -1.86
CA ASN A 5 6.21 11.25 -0.51
C ASN A 5 4.94 12.12 -0.44
N THR A 6 4.24 12.32 -1.56
CA THR A 6 3.57 13.60 -1.80
C THR A 6 2.52 13.95 -0.74
N ASP A 7 1.66 13.01 -0.36
CA ASP A 7 0.56 13.32 0.57
C ASP A 7 0.90 13.06 2.05
N THR A 8 1.72 12.04 2.35
CA THR A 8 2.05 11.68 3.75
C THR A 8 2.68 12.85 4.51
N LYS A 9 3.44 13.71 3.84
CA LYS A 9 4.09 14.87 4.48
C LYS A 9 3.11 15.81 5.18
N HIS A 10 1.88 15.88 4.71
CA HIS A 10 0.84 16.73 5.29
C HIS A 10 0.29 16.18 6.62
N TYR A 11 0.50 14.89 6.89
CA TYR A 11 0.04 14.24 8.12
C TYR A 11 1.13 14.13 9.20
N TRP A 12 2.37 14.53 8.92
CA TRP A 12 3.49 14.38 9.87
C TRP A 12 3.31 15.09 11.21
N LYS A 13 2.50 16.16 11.25
CA LYS A 13 2.17 16.87 12.49
C LYS A 13 1.00 16.25 13.25
N LEU A 14 0.25 15.33 12.64
CA LEU A 14 -0.93 14.70 13.25
C LEU A 14 -0.54 13.66 14.31
N THR A 15 0.45 12.82 14.02
CA THR A 15 0.89 11.76 14.93
C THR A 15 2.33 11.33 14.61
N LYS A 16 3.01 10.74 15.59
CA LYS A 16 4.31 10.08 15.41
C LYS A 16 4.18 8.65 14.87
N HIS A 17 2.98 8.08 14.90
CA HIS A 17 2.70 6.69 14.55
C HIS A 17 2.20 6.56 13.11
N ILE A 18 3.00 7.01 12.14
CA ILE A 18 2.66 6.93 10.71
C ILE A 18 3.39 5.74 10.10
N PHE A 19 2.64 4.73 9.66
CA PHE A 19 3.16 3.56 8.97
C PHE A 19 2.75 3.61 7.50
N ARG A 20 3.70 3.31 6.60
CA ARG A 20 3.46 3.22 5.16
C ARG A 20 3.75 1.82 4.68
N TYR A 21 2.76 1.18 4.10
CA TYR A 21 2.86 -0.16 3.55
C TYR A 21 2.22 -0.20 2.16
N GLY A 22 2.90 -0.84 1.22
CA GLY A 22 2.37 -1.13 -0.10
C GLY A 22 2.41 -2.65 -0.32
N HIS A 23 1.26 -3.26 -0.53
CA HIS A 23 1.20 -4.67 -0.90
C HIS A 23 1.45 -4.81 -2.40
N MET A 24 2.58 -5.36 -2.81
CA MET A 24 2.83 -5.78 -4.19
C MET A 24 3.99 -6.76 -4.17
N ASN A 25 3.83 -7.92 -4.82
CA ASN A 25 4.93 -8.86 -4.98
C ASN A 25 5.96 -8.28 -5.95
N ARG A 26 7.25 -8.42 -5.63
CA ARG A 26 8.34 -7.93 -6.48
C ARG A 26 8.32 -8.59 -7.86
N ASP A 27 7.96 -9.86 -7.92
CA ASP A 27 7.93 -10.63 -9.18
C ASP A 27 6.75 -10.25 -10.10
N ASP A 28 5.78 -9.50 -9.57
CA ASP A 28 4.65 -8.96 -10.32
C ASP A 28 4.89 -7.54 -10.82
N GLN A 29 6.02 -6.91 -10.46
CA GLN A 29 6.38 -5.57 -10.92
C GLN A 29 7.28 -5.65 -12.16
N PHE A 30 7.00 -4.81 -13.14
CA PHE A 30 7.82 -4.65 -14.35
C PHE A 30 8.34 -3.22 -14.48
N ASN A 31 9.65 -3.13 -14.72
CA ASN A 31 10.43 -1.91 -14.92
C ASN A 31 10.45 -0.86 -13.79
N GLY A 32 9.93 -1.16 -12.60
CA GLY A 32 10.02 -0.26 -11.44
C GLY A 32 9.20 1.04 -11.60
N ALA A 33 9.09 1.79 -10.50
CA ALA A 33 8.25 2.98 -10.46
C ALA A 33 8.86 4.16 -11.23
N HIS A 34 8.02 4.89 -11.97
CA HIS A 34 8.35 6.10 -12.73
C HIS A 34 9.38 5.89 -13.86
N THR A 35 9.28 4.76 -14.57
CA THR A 35 10.11 4.46 -15.75
C THR A 35 9.26 4.23 -17.01
N ILE A 36 9.90 4.06 -18.16
CA ILE A 36 9.22 3.72 -19.43
C ILE A 36 8.63 2.31 -19.31
N ASN A 37 7.38 2.08 -19.72
CA ASN A 37 6.72 0.77 -19.59
C ASN A 37 6.67 0.23 -18.15
N GLU A 38 6.56 1.10 -17.14
CA GLU A 38 6.16 0.68 -15.80
C GLU A 38 4.84 -0.09 -15.89
N ALA A 39 4.83 -1.33 -15.39
CA ALA A 39 3.66 -2.20 -15.44
C ALA A 39 3.63 -3.16 -14.25
N ILE A 40 2.45 -3.74 -14.01
CA ILE A 40 2.25 -4.78 -13.00
C ILE A 40 1.47 -5.94 -13.61
N ARG A 41 1.70 -7.16 -13.12
CA ARG A 41 0.94 -8.34 -13.52
C ARG A 41 -0.50 -8.22 -13.02
N ALA A 42 -1.46 -8.61 -13.86
CA ALA A 42 -2.88 -8.49 -13.54
C ALA A 42 -3.27 -9.29 -12.30
N GLU A 43 -2.75 -10.51 -12.16
CA GLU A 43 -2.97 -11.36 -10.98
C GLU A 43 -2.42 -10.69 -9.71
N GLY A 44 -1.21 -10.13 -9.77
CA GLY A 44 -0.61 -9.39 -8.66
C GLY A 44 -1.45 -8.19 -8.23
N PHE A 45 -2.04 -7.47 -9.18
CA PHE A 45 -2.95 -6.35 -8.89
C PHE A 45 -4.21 -6.81 -8.13
N VAL A 46 -4.80 -7.95 -8.52
CA VAL A 46 -5.95 -8.53 -7.80
C VAL A 46 -5.58 -8.93 -6.38
N GLU A 47 -4.36 -9.44 -6.15
CA GLU A 47 -3.87 -9.76 -4.80
C GLU A 47 -3.72 -8.51 -3.92
N VAL A 48 -3.30 -7.37 -4.49
CA VAL A 48 -3.29 -6.08 -3.76
C VAL A 48 -4.68 -5.75 -3.23
N ILE A 49 -5.70 -5.86 -4.09
CA ILE A 49 -7.10 -5.59 -3.71
C ILE A 49 -7.52 -6.54 -2.59
N ARG A 50 -7.30 -7.86 -2.75
CA ARG A 50 -7.66 -8.87 -1.74
C ARG A 50 -7.02 -8.60 -0.38
N PHE A 51 -5.73 -8.25 -0.37
CA PHE A 51 -5.02 -7.93 0.85
C PHE A 51 -5.61 -6.73 1.58
N PHE A 52 -5.82 -5.60 0.87
CA PHE A 52 -6.37 -4.40 1.50
C PHE A 52 -7.83 -4.58 1.92
N THR A 53 -8.65 -5.28 1.12
CA THR A 53 -10.01 -5.65 1.53
C THR A 53 -9.99 -6.42 2.85
N ARG A 54 -9.13 -7.42 2.99
CA ARG A 54 -9.04 -8.22 4.21
C ARG A 54 -8.54 -7.42 5.41
N ILE A 55 -7.55 -6.54 5.22
CA ILE A 55 -7.10 -5.63 6.29
C ILE A 55 -8.23 -4.73 6.77
N ILE A 56 -8.97 -4.12 5.83
CA ILE A 56 -10.05 -3.18 6.17
C ILE A 56 -11.15 -3.90 6.95
N LEU A 57 -11.61 -5.05 6.45
CA LEU A 57 -12.67 -5.81 7.11
C LEU A 57 -12.23 -6.34 8.48
N ASN A 58 -11.01 -6.89 8.59
CA ASN A 58 -10.50 -7.34 9.89
C ASN A 58 -10.34 -6.20 10.90
N ALA A 59 -10.01 -4.98 10.44
CA ALA A 59 -9.90 -3.81 11.31
C ALA A 59 -11.26 -3.26 11.73
N ASP A 60 -12.31 -3.46 10.91
CA ASP A 60 -13.69 -3.09 11.23
C ASP A 60 -14.35 -4.09 12.20
N GLU A 61 -14.06 -5.39 12.04
CA GLU A 61 -14.68 -6.47 12.81
C GLU A 61 -13.98 -6.79 14.15
N THR A 62 -12.83 -6.18 14.43
CA THR A 62 -12.05 -6.50 15.64
C THR A 62 -12.58 -5.78 16.88
N GLU A 63 -12.82 -6.52 17.97
CA GLU A 63 -13.21 -5.98 19.28
C GLU A 63 -12.02 -5.35 20.04
N TRP A 64 -10.81 -5.41 19.49
CA TRP A 64 -9.58 -4.99 20.17
C TRP A 64 -9.28 -3.49 19.99
N LEU A 65 -10.12 -2.77 19.24
CA LEU A 65 -9.98 -1.35 18.94
C LEU A 65 -11.00 -0.47 19.68
N ASP A 66 -11.86 -1.07 20.52
CA ASP A 66 -12.70 -0.40 21.53
C ASP A 66 -11.96 -0.22 22.88
#